data_AF-A0A366H1S3-F1
#
_entry.id   AF-A0A366H1S3-F1
#
_cell.length_a   1.000
_cell.length_b   1.000
_cell.length_c   1.000
_cell.angle_alpha   90.00
_cell.angle_beta   90.00
_cell.angle_gamma   90.00
#
_symmetry.space_group_name_H-M   'P 1'
#
loop_
_entity.id
_entity.type
_entity.pdbx_description
1 polymer ?
#
loop_
_entity_poly.entity_id
_entity_poly.type
_entity_poly.pdbx_seq_one_letter_code
_entity_poly.pdbx_strand_id
1 'polypeptide(L)'
;MIYFVQGEQTRRIKIGFTTGFLHSRIRALQTGSPDRLVFIGACPGNKKTENELQFMFRKYHSHGEWFHDSPELSNHIKKYCVHDMDVAHDIDSLVSNEGEAYEFLLTLDYQEIKNRHICYLVKKLEQSDLSRRQVATLKRMGKN
;
A
#
# COMPACT_ATOMS: atom_id res chain seq x y z
N MET A 1 3.91 2.36 -5.11
CA MET A 1 3.67 1.46 -3.98
C MET A 1 4.09 0.02 -4.28
N ILE A 2 4.75 -0.62 -3.31
CA ILE A 2 5.00 -2.07 -3.27
C ILE A 2 3.81 -2.77 -2.61
N TYR A 3 3.44 -3.94 -3.12
CA TYR A 3 2.39 -4.76 -2.57
C TYR A 3 2.78 -6.23 -2.50
N PHE A 4 2.17 -6.92 -1.54
CA PHE A 4 2.33 -8.33 -1.28
C PHE A 4 0.96 -9.00 -1.33
N VAL A 5 0.84 -10.05 -2.15
CA VAL A 5 -0.34 -10.92 -2.18
C VAL A 5 0.08 -12.37 -2.01
N GLN A 6 -0.73 -13.16 -1.32
CA GLN A 6 -0.50 -14.58 -1.13
C GLN A 6 -1.60 -15.40 -1.82
N GLY A 7 -1.22 -16.45 -2.55
CA GLY A 7 -2.17 -17.45 -3.01
C GLY A 7 -2.69 -18.27 -1.84
N GLU A 8 -4.01 -18.40 -1.72
CA GLU A 8 -4.66 -19.09 -0.61
C GLU A 8 -4.27 -20.58 -0.57
N GLN A 9 -4.28 -21.24 -1.74
CA GLN A 9 -3.94 -22.67 -1.87
C GLN A 9 -2.44 -22.89 -2.07
N THR A 10 -1.83 -22.12 -2.97
CA THR A 10 -0.41 -22.30 -3.31
C THR A 10 0.54 -21.82 -2.21
N ARG A 11 0.05 -20.97 -1.30
CA ARG A 11 0.80 -20.29 -0.23
C ARG A 11 1.96 -19.42 -0.74
N ARG A 12 2.13 -19.26 -2.05
CA ARG A 12 3.18 -18.44 -2.64
C ARG A 12 2.86 -16.96 -2.47
N ILE A 13 3.89 -16.18 -2.17
CA ILE A 13 3.80 -14.75 -1.99
C ILE A 13 4.35 -14.06 -3.24
N LYS A 14 3.59 -13.13 -3.80
CA LYS A 14 4.06 -12.23 -4.86
C LYS A 14 4.59 -10.95 -4.26
N ILE A 15 5.74 -10.48 -4.74
CA ILE A 15 6.27 -9.13 -4.46
C ILE A 15 6.09 -8.30 -5.72
N GLY A 16 5.22 -7.28 -5.67
CA GLY A 16 4.82 -6.51 -6.83
C GLY A 16 4.89 -4.99 -6.65
N PHE A 17 5.05 -4.27 -7.74
CA PHE A 17 4.96 -2.81 -7.80
C PHE A 17 3.76 -2.32 -8.64
N THR A 18 3.18 -1.20 -8.23
CA THR A 18 2.21 -0.44 -9.02
C THR A 18 2.32 1.06 -8.80
N THR A 19 2.01 1.81 -9.85
CA THR A 19 1.78 3.27 -9.85
C THR A 19 0.29 3.62 -9.74
N GLY A 20 -0.62 2.63 -9.82
CA GLY A 20 -2.06 2.83 -9.76
C GLY A 20 -2.67 2.36 -8.43
N PHE A 21 -3.99 2.22 -8.41
CA PHE A 21 -4.72 1.76 -7.23
C PHE A 21 -4.51 0.26 -6.94
N LEU A 22 -4.27 -0.10 -5.67
CA LEU A 22 -4.05 -1.49 -5.23
C LEU A 22 -5.25 -2.37 -5.53
N HIS A 23 -6.45 -1.90 -5.23
CA HIS A 23 -7.69 -2.62 -5.51
C HIS A 23 -7.78 -3.03 -6.99
N SER A 24 -7.55 -2.09 -7.90
CA SER A 24 -7.58 -2.34 -9.35
C SER A 24 -6.49 -3.30 -9.78
N ARG A 25 -5.27 -3.15 -9.24
CA ARG A 25 -4.12 -3.99 -9.56
C ARG A 25 -4.32 -5.44 -9.10
N ILE A 26 -4.79 -5.65 -7.87
CA ILE A 26 -5.03 -6.98 -7.30
C ILE A 26 -6.21 -7.66 -8.01
N ARG A 27 -7.28 -6.91 -8.33
CA ARG A 27 -8.40 -7.43 -9.12
C ARG A 27 -7.96 -7.88 -10.52
N ALA A 28 -7.13 -7.09 -11.20
CA ALA A 28 -6.58 -7.46 -12.50
C ALA A 28 -5.61 -8.65 -12.42
N LEU A 29 -4.85 -8.78 -11.34
CA LEU A 29 -3.99 -9.94 -11.12
C LEU A 29 -4.82 -11.22 -10.89
N GLN A 30 -5.94 -11.11 -10.16
CA GLN A 30 -6.83 -12.23 -9.87
C GLN A 30 -7.45 -12.83 -11.14
N THR A 31 -7.72 -12.05 -12.19
CA THR A 31 -8.31 -12.59 -13.43
C THR A 31 -7.39 -13.59 -14.14
N GLY A 32 -6.08 -13.49 -13.93
CA GLY A 32 -5.08 -14.40 -14.48
C GLY A 32 -4.64 -15.50 -13.51
N SER A 33 -5.19 -15.54 -12.29
CA SER A 33 -4.81 -16.50 -11.25
C SER A 33 -5.97 -17.46 -10.97
N PRO A 34 -5.77 -18.78 -11.10
CA PRO A 34 -6.77 -19.75 -10.66
C PRO A 34 -6.86 -19.85 -9.14
N ASP A 35 -5.80 -19.45 -8.42
CA ASP A 35 -5.77 -19.38 -6.96
C ASP A 35 -6.34 -18.03 -6.49
N ARG A 36 -7.04 -18.04 -5.35
CA ARG A 36 -7.52 -16.82 -4.70
C ARG A 36 -6.33 -16.05 -4.14
N LEU A 37 -6.24 -14.78 -4.48
CA LEU A 37 -5.16 -13.90 -4.04
C LEU A 37 -5.62 -13.05 -2.86
N VAL A 38 -4.91 -13.21 -1.75
CA VAL A 38 -5.15 -12.49 -0.50
C VAL A 38 -4.13 -11.37 -0.38
N PHE A 39 -4.59 -10.13 -0.17
CA PHE A 39 -3.71 -9.03 0.19
C PHE A 39 -3.13 -9.27 1.59
N ILE A 40 -1.80 -9.20 1.70
CA ILE A 40 -1.11 -9.41 2.97
C ILE A 40 -0.21 -8.23 3.37
N GLY A 41 -0.05 -7.22 2.52
CA GLY A 41 0.60 -5.98 2.92
C GLY A 41 0.98 -5.07 1.76
N ALA A 42 1.20 -3.80 2.05
CA ALA A 42 1.78 -2.84 1.13
C ALA A 42 2.70 -1.85 1.87
N CYS A 43 3.65 -1.28 1.14
CA CYS A 43 4.51 -0.21 1.63
C CYS A 43 4.88 0.76 0.51
N PRO A 44 5.16 2.04 0.83
CA PRO A 44 5.67 3.01 -0.12
C PRO A 44 6.95 2.50 -0.78
N GLY A 45 7.09 2.78 -2.07
CA GLY A 45 8.23 2.33 -2.84
C GLY A 45 7.98 2.36 -4.33
N ASN A 46 9.04 2.10 -5.07
CA ASN A 46 9.08 2.19 -6.53
C ASN A 46 9.65 0.91 -7.16
N LYS A 47 9.79 0.89 -8.48
CA LYS A 47 10.33 -0.26 -9.21
C LYS A 47 11.72 -0.70 -8.73
N LYS A 48 12.56 0.23 -8.24
CA LYS A 48 13.87 -0.11 -7.65
C LYS A 48 13.69 -0.84 -6.32
N THR A 49 12.80 -0.36 -5.44
CA THR A 49 12.46 -1.02 -4.18
C THR A 49 11.96 -2.45 -4.39
N GLU A 50 11.12 -2.68 -5.41
CA GLU A 50 10.67 -4.02 -5.77
C GLU A 50 11.84 -4.94 -6.13
N ASN A 51 12.75 -4.49 -6.98
CA ASN A 51 13.93 -5.26 -7.38
C ASN A 51 14.84 -5.58 -6.18
N GLU A 52 15.03 -4.61 -5.28
CA GLU A 52 15.82 -4.80 -4.05
C GLU A 52 15.19 -5.84 -3.12
N LEU A 53 13.87 -5.79 -2.92
CA LEU A 53 13.15 -6.78 -2.12
C LEU A 53 13.18 -8.17 -2.78
N GLN A 54 12.95 -8.25 -4.08
CA GLN A 54 13.04 -9.51 -4.82
C GLN A 54 14.45 -10.11 -4.75
N PHE A 55 15.49 -9.26 -4.80
CA PHE A 55 16.88 -9.70 -4.62
C PHE A 55 17.15 -10.16 -3.19
N MET A 56 16.70 -9.41 -2.18
CA MET A 56 16.82 -9.74 -0.75
C MET A 56 16.21 -11.12 -0.43
N PHE A 57 15.06 -11.44 -1.03
CA PHE A 57 14.35 -12.70 -0.82
C PHE A 57 14.60 -13.74 -1.93
N ARG A 58 15.63 -13.56 -2.76
CA ARG A 58 15.92 -14.45 -3.90
C ARG A 58 16.11 -15.92 -3.49
N LYS A 59 16.57 -16.21 -2.26
CA LYS A 59 16.65 -17.58 -1.73
C LYS A 59 15.30 -18.31 -1.63
N TYR A 60 14.20 -17.57 -1.62
CA TYR A 60 12.83 -18.08 -1.60
C TYR A 60 12.14 -17.96 -2.95
N HIS A 61 12.85 -17.53 -4.00
CA HIS A 61 12.28 -17.36 -5.32
C HIS A 61 11.69 -18.68 -5.84
N SER A 62 10.47 -18.62 -6.35
CA SER A 62 9.79 -19.77 -6.97
C SER A 62 9.80 -19.62 -8.49
N HIS A 63 9.14 -18.59 -9.01
CA HIS A 63 9.14 -18.24 -10.44
C HIS A 63 8.65 -16.81 -10.64
N GLY A 64 9.12 -16.13 -11.70
CA GLY A 64 8.71 -14.75 -11.99
C GLY A 64 8.85 -13.85 -10.76
N GLU A 65 7.74 -13.27 -10.31
CA GLU A 65 7.66 -12.40 -9.12
C GLU A 65 7.10 -13.13 -7.88
N TRP A 66 7.06 -14.47 -7.90
CA TRP A 66 6.49 -15.32 -6.84
C TRP A 66 7.57 -16.03 -6.02
N PHE A 67 7.34 -16.11 -4.71
CA PHE A 67 8.24 -16.62 -3.69
C PHE A 67 7.54 -17.65 -2.81
N HIS A 68 8.29 -18.61 -2.30
CA HIS A 68 7.86 -19.49 -1.23
C HIS A 68 7.68 -18.69 0.07
N ASP A 69 6.63 -19.01 0.83
CA ASP A 69 6.45 -18.45 2.17
C ASP A 69 7.61 -18.88 3.07
N SER A 70 8.12 -17.95 3.86
CA SER A 70 9.20 -18.17 4.80
C SER A 70 9.04 -17.25 6.01
N PRO A 71 9.56 -17.65 7.19
CA PRO A 71 9.52 -16.80 8.37
C PRO A 71 10.12 -15.41 8.13
N GLU A 72 11.23 -15.30 7.38
CA GLU A 72 11.85 -14.00 7.14
C GLU A 72 11.03 -13.08 6.24
N LEU A 73 10.44 -13.62 5.16
CA LEU A 73 9.58 -12.83 4.27
C LEU A 73 8.29 -12.42 5.01
N SER A 74 7.65 -13.36 5.69
CA SER A 74 6.45 -13.09 6.48
C SER A 74 6.69 -12.08 7.61
N ASN A 75 7.83 -12.15 8.30
CA ASN A 75 8.18 -11.18 9.34
C ASN A 75 8.51 -9.80 8.76
N HIS A 76 9.15 -9.73 7.60
CA HIS A 76 9.38 -8.46 6.92
C HIS A 76 8.07 -7.76 6.59
N ILE A 77 7.11 -8.50 6.01
CA ILE A 77 5.79 -7.96 5.67
C ILE A 77 5.09 -7.47 6.94
N LYS A 78 5.05 -8.28 8.01
CA LYS A 78 4.42 -7.90 9.28
C LYS A 78 4.99 -6.63 9.92
N LYS A 79 6.31 -6.42 9.77
CA LYS A 79 7.01 -5.34 10.46
C LYS A 79 7.01 -4.03 9.68
N TYR A 80 7.08 -4.12 8.35
CA TYR A 80 7.37 -2.96 7.49
C TYR A 80 6.25 -2.64 6.50
N CYS A 81 5.10 -3.31 6.58
CA CYS A 81 3.97 -3.09 5.68
C CYS A 81 2.68 -2.80 6.44
N VAL A 82 1.82 -2.03 5.78
CA VAL A 82 0.44 -1.79 6.16
C VAL A 82 -0.42 -2.95 5.68
N HIS A 83 -1.27 -3.50 6.54
CA HIS A 83 -2.12 -4.67 6.22
C HIS A 83 -3.56 -4.32 5.88
N ASP A 84 -3.89 -3.03 5.91
CA ASP A 84 -5.16 -2.50 5.43
C ASP A 84 -4.94 -1.78 4.08
N MET A 85 -5.73 -2.16 3.07
CA MET A 85 -5.55 -1.67 1.71
C MET A 85 -5.96 -0.20 1.55
N ASP A 86 -6.96 0.25 2.30
CA ASP A 86 -7.42 1.64 2.27
C ASP A 86 -6.37 2.53 2.94
N VAL A 87 -5.83 2.09 4.08
CA VAL A 87 -4.75 2.82 4.79
C VAL A 87 -3.47 2.90 3.97
N ALA A 88 -3.13 1.84 3.22
CA ALA A 88 -1.94 1.83 2.37
C ALA A 88 -1.97 2.96 1.33
N HIS A 89 -3.16 3.28 0.78
CA HIS A 89 -3.33 4.38 -0.15
C HIS A 89 -3.16 5.76 0.49
N ASP A 90 -3.70 5.93 1.70
CA ASP A 90 -3.56 7.15 2.48
C ASP A 90 -2.08 7.41 2.78
N ILE A 91 -1.34 6.37 3.21
CA ILE A 91 0.09 6.45 3.51
C ILE A 91 0.93 6.75 2.26
N ASP A 92 0.71 6.05 1.14
CA ASP A 92 1.46 6.29 -0.11
C ASP A 92 1.29 7.73 -0.59
N SER A 93 0.09 8.30 -0.40
CA SER A 93 -0.21 9.70 -0.72
C SER A 93 0.54 10.67 0.20
N LEU A 94 0.54 10.42 1.52
CA LEU A 94 1.24 11.26 2.50
C LEU A 94 2.76 11.23 2.29
N VAL A 95 3.35 10.05 2.09
CA VAL A 95 4.80 9.91 1.85
C VAL A 95 5.21 10.59 0.54
N SER A 96 4.46 10.37 -0.55
CA SER A 96 4.85 10.86 -1.87
C SER A 96 4.66 12.37 -2.03
N ASN A 97 3.73 12.99 -1.28
CA ASN A 97 3.35 14.40 -1.51
C ASN A 97 3.71 15.35 -0.36
N GLU A 98 3.67 14.90 0.90
CA GLU A 98 3.99 15.74 2.06
C GLU A 98 5.41 15.44 2.59
N GLY A 99 6.09 14.41 2.06
CA GLY A 99 7.43 14.01 2.48
C GLY A 99 7.48 13.44 3.91
N GLU A 100 6.34 12.99 4.43
CA GLU A 100 6.27 12.38 5.76
C GLU A 100 7.12 11.09 5.80
N ALA A 101 7.86 10.92 6.90
CA ALA A 101 8.69 9.74 7.09
C ALA A 101 7.80 8.50 7.25
N TYR A 102 7.95 7.51 6.38
CA TYR A 102 7.15 6.28 6.40
C TYR A 102 7.22 5.55 7.76
N GLU A 103 8.41 5.50 8.36
CA GLU A 103 8.61 4.88 9.68
C GLU A 103 7.79 5.56 10.78
N PHE A 104 7.55 6.87 10.68
CA PHE A 104 6.66 7.58 11.61
C PHE A 104 5.19 7.21 11.37
N LEU A 105 4.75 7.16 10.11
CA LEU A 105 3.37 6.80 9.76
C LEU A 105 2.99 5.39 10.21
N LEU A 106 3.94 4.44 10.23
CA LEU A 106 3.71 3.10 10.77
C LEU A 106 3.45 3.05 12.27
N THR A 107 3.76 4.11 13.01
CA THR A 107 3.50 4.20 14.47
C THR A 107 2.11 4.76 14.80
N LEU A 108 1.42 5.30 13.81
CA LEU A 108 0.14 5.97 13.99
C LEU A 108 -1.04 5.00 13.87
N ASP A 109 -2.14 5.33 14.53
CA ASP A 109 -3.39 4.59 14.37
C ASP A 109 -4.14 4.95 13.07
N TYR A 110 -5.17 4.16 12.75
CA TYR A 110 -6.00 4.35 11.56
C TYR A 110 -6.61 5.76 11.47
N GLN A 111 -7.15 6.29 12.58
CA GLN A 111 -7.83 7.57 12.59
C GLN A 111 -6.82 8.71 12.41
N GLU A 112 -5.64 8.60 13.01
CA GLU A 112 -4.55 9.55 12.83
C GLU A 112 -4.09 9.63 11.37
N ILE A 113 -3.86 8.49 10.73
CA ILE A 113 -3.48 8.42 9.31
C ILE A 113 -4.56 9.04 8.43
N LYS A 114 -5.82 8.65 8.66
CA LYS A 114 -6.96 9.14 7.90
C LYS A 114 -7.15 10.66 8.04
N ASN A 115 -7.05 11.18 9.26
CA ASN A 115 -7.17 12.61 9.52
C ASN A 115 -6.07 13.40 8.82
N ARG A 116 -4.83 12.90 8.82
CA ARG A 116 -3.71 13.50 8.07
C ARG A 116 -3.99 13.51 6.58
N HIS A 117 -4.43 12.39 6.01
CA HIS A 117 -4.75 12.31 4.60
C HIS A 117 -5.90 13.26 4.22
N ILE A 118 -6.95 13.35 5.03
CA ILE A 118 -8.04 14.33 4.82
C ILE A 118 -7.50 15.76 4.84
N CYS A 119 -6.59 16.09 5.77
CA CYS A 119 -5.96 17.42 5.82
C CYS A 119 -5.18 17.72 4.54
N TYR A 120 -4.40 16.76 4.04
CA TYR A 120 -3.72 16.87 2.75
C TYR A 120 -4.72 17.13 1.61
N LEU A 121 -5.80 16.34 1.51
CA LEU A 121 -6.81 16.51 0.46
C LEU A 121 -7.47 17.88 0.52
N VAL A 122 -7.78 18.37 1.72
CA VAL A 122 -8.35 19.72 1.91
C VAL A 122 -7.38 20.80 1.42
N LYS A 123 -6.10 20.75 1.82
CA LYS A 123 -5.08 21.71 1.35
C LYS A 123 -4.94 21.68 -0.17
N LYS A 124 -4.86 20.49 -0.76
CA LYS A 124 -4.73 20.31 -2.21
C LYS A 124 -5.93 20.88 -2.96
N LEU A 125 -7.13 20.68 -2.42
CA LEU A 125 -8.35 21.22 -3.01
C LEU A 125 -8.45 22.74 -2.88
N GLU A 126 -8.02 23.32 -1.76
CA GLU A 126 -7.97 24.78 -1.57
C GLU A 126 -6.97 25.46 -2.51
N GLN A 127 -5.92 24.76 -2.92
CA GLN A 127 -4.92 25.22 -3.90
C GLN A 127 -5.35 25.03 -5.36
N SER A 128 -6.42 24.27 -5.60
CA SER A 128 -7.03 24.09 -6.93
C SER A 128 -8.27 24.96 -7.06
N ASP A 129 -8.64 25.42 -8.27
CA ASP A 129 -9.85 26.20 -8.55
C ASP A 129 -11.18 25.39 -8.39
N LEU A 130 -11.26 24.50 -7.41
CA LEU A 130 -12.41 23.63 -7.15
C LEU A 130 -13.41 24.26 -6.16
N SER A 131 -14.67 23.81 -6.25
CA SER A 131 -15.79 24.49 -5.58
C SER A 131 -15.73 24.42 -4.05
N ARG A 132 -16.11 25.51 -3.38
CA ARG A 132 -16.20 25.61 -1.90
C ARG A 132 -17.03 24.49 -1.25
N ARG A 133 -17.98 23.88 -1.97
CA ARG A 133 -18.81 22.75 -1.49
C ARG A 133 -18.01 21.45 -1.30
N GLN A 134 -17.04 21.18 -2.17
CA GLN A 134 -16.19 19.98 -2.08
C GLN A 134 -15.26 20.06 -0.86
N VAL A 135 -14.65 21.23 -0.64
CA VAL A 135 -13.79 21.50 0.53
C VAL A 135 -14.56 21.37 1.85
N ALA A 136 -15.79 21.93 1.92
CA ALA A 136 -16.61 21.87 3.13
C ALA A 136 -17.03 20.45 3.53
N THR A 137 -17.22 19.56 2.56
CA THR A 137 -17.61 18.16 2.80
C THR A 137 -16.48 17.38 3.45
N LEU A 138 -15.25 17.51 2.93
CA LEU A 138 -14.07 16.81 3.48
C LEU A 138 -13.68 17.32 4.87
N LYS A 139 -13.78 18.63 5.13
CA LYS A 139 -13.55 19.20 6.48
C LYS A 139 -14.47 18.61 7.56
N ARG A 140 -15.67 18.14 7.19
CA ARG A 140 -16.58 17.47 8.12
C ARG A 140 -16.18 16.01 8.37
N MET A 141 -15.58 15.34 7.39
CA MET A 141 -15.16 13.94 7.50
C MET A 141 -13.93 13.75 8.40
N GLY A 142 -13.07 14.76 8.56
CA GLY A 142 -11.89 14.71 9.44
C GLY A 142 -12.09 15.25 10.86
N LYS A 143 -13.33 15.47 11.29
CA LYS A 143 -13.69 15.98 12.63
C LYS A 143 -14.46 14.97 13.50
N ASN A 144 -14.77 13.79 12.96
CA ASN A 144 -15.44 12.68 13.65
C ASN A 144 -14.44 11.53 13.83
#